data_AF-A0A080YX88-F1
#
_entry.id   AF-A0A080YX88-F1
#
_cell.length_a   1.000
_cell.length_b   1.000
_cell.length_c   1.000
_cell.angle_alpha   90.00
_cell.angle_beta   90.00
_cell.angle_gamma   90.00
#
_symmetry.space_group_name_H-M   'P 1'
#
loop_
_entity.id
_entity.type
_entity.pdbx_description
1 polymer ?
#
loop_
_entity_poly.entity_id
_entity_poly.type
_entity_poly.pdbx_seq_one_letter_code
_entity_poly.pdbx_strand_id
1 'polypeptide(L)'
;MREVLEALATTDMSVAPSAAVSFAKNVRKELTGGDVFRAIELEPTVFVSPDDERPFLQFHYVYAHAGVIKRMIGFAHPDLLRLLKYPKNPLFVDCTFKVCPKPFAQLAVVMSYDPAFELYLPIFYVLLPDKYQDTYWHLLDNVIMQCDLQVEPRYVTCDFELGLVNAVRQQFAGVPI
;
A
#
# COMPACT_ATOMS: atom_id res chain seq x y z
N MET A 1 1.90 0.40 11.34
CA MET A 1 0.52 0.56 10.79
C MET A 1 -0.32 1.54 11.61
N ARG A 2 -0.46 1.39 12.94
CA ARG A 2 -1.25 2.31 13.77
C ARG A 2 -0.82 3.78 13.66
N GLU A 3 0.47 4.06 13.74
CA GLU A 3 1.02 5.42 13.59
C GLU A 3 0.82 6.01 12.18
N VAL A 4 0.93 5.18 11.14
CA VAL A 4 0.64 5.58 9.75
C VAL A 4 -0.85 5.89 9.56
N LEU A 5 -1.73 5.06 10.14
CA LEU A 5 -3.17 5.31 10.13
C LEU A 5 -3.53 6.55 10.97
N GLU A 6 -2.88 6.79 12.10
CA GLU A 6 -3.06 7.99 12.93
C GLU A 6 -2.56 9.26 12.19
N ALA A 7 -1.44 9.19 11.49
CA ALA A 7 -0.95 10.27 10.63
C ALA A 7 -1.93 10.61 9.50
N LEU A 8 -2.64 9.60 8.99
CA LEU A 8 -3.67 9.74 7.95
C LEU A 8 -5.07 10.11 8.48
N ALA A 9 -5.37 9.85 9.75
CA ALA A 9 -6.71 9.97 10.32
C ALA A 9 -7.08 11.37 10.85
N THR A 10 -6.17 12.35 10.88
CA THR A 10 -6.51 13.69 11.40
C THR A 10 -7.24 14.55 10.37
N THR A 11 -8.51 14.25 10.09
CA THR A 11 -9.43 15.21 9.44
C THR A 11 -10.87 14.97 9.88
N ASP A 12 -11.36 15.75 10.85
CA ASP A 12 -12.67 16.42 10.86
C ASP A 12 -13.04 16.92 12.25
N MET A 13 -12.98 18.24 12.48
CA MET A 13 -13.80 18.93 13.49
C MET A 13 -13.99 20.40 13.06
N SER A 14 -15.24 20.77 12.72
CA SER A 14 -15.65 22.12 12.39
C SER A 14 -15.77 22.99 13.65
N VAL A 15 -14.64 23.59 14.06
CA VAL A 15 -14.58 24.70 15.02
C VAL A 15 -13.62 25.74 14.45
N ALA A 16 -13.91 27.03 14.61
CA ALA A 16 -13.02 28.11 14.19
C ALA A 16 -11.60 27.85 14.74
N PRO A 17 -10.55 27.79 13.89
CA PRO A 17 -9.24 27.32 14.33
C PRO A 17 -8.62 28.31 15.31
N SER A 18 -8.29 27.83 16.50
CA SER A 18 -7.50 28.61 17.46
C SER A 18 -6.12 28.91 16.88
N ALA A 19 -5.42 29.92 17.42
CA ALA A 19 -4.08 30.31 16.97
C ALA A 19 -3.08 29.12 16.92
N ALA A 20 -3.24 28.16 17.84
CA ALA A 20 -2.44 26.93 17.87
C ALA A 20 -2.76 25.98 16.69
N VAL A 21 -4.03 25.87 16.28
CA VAL A 21 -4.44 25.07 15.11
C VAL A 21 -3.92 25.70 13.82
N SER A 22 -3.95 27.03 13.70
CA SER A 22 -3.34 27.72 12.55
C SER A 22 -1.82 27.56 12.50
N PHE A 23 -1.14 27.58 13.65
CA PHE A 23 0.31 27.35 13.72
C PHE A 23 0.67 25.93 13.28
N ALA A 24 0.02 24.90 13.84
CA ALA A 24 0.25 23.51 13.45
C ALA A 24 -0.03 23.27 11.96
N LYS A 25 -1.09 23.89 11.41
CA LYS A 25 -1.41 23.81 9.98
C LYS A 25 -0.36 24.48 9.10
N ASN A 26 0.17 25.64 9.51
CA ASN A 26 1.20 26.36 8.76
C ASN A 26 2.54 25.62 8.80
N VAL A 27 2.96 25.11 9.96
CA VAL A 27 4.17 24.28 10.09
C VAL A 27 4.06 23.02 9.24
N ARG A 28 2.92 22.30 9.27
CA ARG A 28 2.69 21.13 8.40
C ARG A 28 2.74 21.51 6.92
N LYS A 29 2.15 22.64 6.52
CA LYS A 29 2.17 23.12 5.13
C LYS A 29 3.59 23.45 4.67
N GLU A 30 4.43 24.03 5.52
CA GLU A 30 5.84 24.30 5.20
C GLU A 30 6.65 23.00 5.09
N LEU A 31 6.46 22.06 6.02
CA LEU A 31 7.20 20.78 6.02
C LEU A 31 6.84 19.87 4.85
N THR A 32 5.56 19.81 4.45
CA THR A 32 5.10 18.88 3.42
C THR A 32 4.83 19.55 2.07
N GLY A 33 5.07 20.86 1.95
CA GLY A 33 4.71 21.65 0.77
C GLY A 33 3.19 21.76 0.54
N GLY A 34 2.38 21.45 1.55
CA GLY A 34 0.92 21.41 1.47
C GLY A 34 0.34 20.07 1.01
N ASP A 35 1.16 19.08 0.67
CA ASP A 35 0.72 17.71 0.38
C ASP A 35 0.83 16.86 1.65
N VAL A 36 -0.29 16.54 2.28
CA VAL A 36 -0.32 15.81 3.56
C VAL A 36 0.32 14.42 3.45
N PHE A 37 0.31 13.79 2.28
CA PHE A 37 0.87 12.46 2.08
C PHE A 37 2.39 12.47 1.97
N ARG A 38 3.03 13.62 1.66
CA ARG A 38 4.49 13.72 1.74
C ARG A 38 5.01 13.54 3.16
N ALA A 39 4.17 13.73 4.17
CA ALA A 39 4.55 13.42 5.55
C ALA A 39 4.91 11.94 5.74
N ILE A 40 4.33 11.03 4.97
CA ILE A 40 4.60 9.58 5.07
C ILE A 40 6.02 9.24 4.61
N GLU A 41 6.60 10.07 3.73
CA GLU A 41 7.98 9.92 3.24
C GLU A 41 9.03 10.39 4.25
N LEU A 42 8.60 11.01 5.36
CA LEU A 42 9.49 11.56 6.37
C LEU A 42 9.63 10.61 7.57
N GLU A 43 10.70 10.80 8.33
CA GLU A 43 10.87 10.16 9.63
C GLU A 43 9.75 10.59 10.60
N PRO A 44 9.22 9.67 11.44
CA PRO A 44 9.60 8.26 11.58
C PRO A 44 8.81 7.28 10.69
N THR A 45 7.84 7.77 9.91
CA THR A 45 6.85 6.91 9.21
C THR A 45 7.39 6.10 8.03
N VAL A 46 8.58 6.46 7.54
CA VAL A 46 9.25 5.79 6.43
C VAL A 46 9.94 4.48 6.86
N PHE A 47 10.31 4.33 8.13
CA PHE A 47 11.10 3.20 8.64
C PHE A 47 10.26 2.14 9.36
N VAL A 48 10.86 0.95 9.56
CA VAL A 48 10.23 -0.16 10.32
C VAL A 48 10.01 0.24 11.77
N SER A 49 11.01 0.85 12.40
CA SER A 49 10.93 1.38 13.75
C SER A 49 12.03 2.43 13.97
N PRO A 50 12.04 3.17 15.10
CA PRO A 50 13.16 4.05 15.45
C PRO A 50 14.51 3.33 15.59
N ASP A 51 14.50 2.02 15.86
CA ASP A 51 15.70 1.19 16.01
C ASP A 51 16.04 0.40 14.72
N ASP A 52 15.18 0.47 13.70
CA ASP A 52 15.35 -0.21 12.41
C ASP A 52 15.02 0.75 11.26
N GLU A 53 16.06 1.44 10.77
CA GLU A 53 16.00 2.43 9.69
C GLU A 53 15.74 1.83 8.29
N ARG A 54 15.49 0.52 8.18
CA ARG A 54 15.10 -0.04 6.88
C ARG A 54 13.72 0.48 6.49
N PRO A 55 13.48 0.76 5.20
CA PRO A 55 12.21 1.34 4.76
C PRO A 55 11.06 0.35 5.00
N PHE A 56 10.04 0.79 5.73
CA PHE A 56 8.74 0.13 5.79
C PHE A 56 7.82 0.63 4.65
N LEU A 57 7.95 1.91 4.30
CA LEU A 57 7.37 2.47 3.07
C LEU A 57 8.16 1.94 1.87
N GLN A 58 7.58 1.00 1.11
CA GLN A 58 8.24 0.40 -0.05
C GLN A 58 8.04 1.23 -1.31
N PHE A 59 6.85 1.80 -1.49
CA PHE A 59 6.57 2.66 -2.62
C PHE A 59 5.50 3.71 -2.33
N HIS A 60 5.65 4.85 -2.97
CA HIS A 60 4.64 5.88 -3.10
C HIS A 60 4.52 6.20 -4.59
N TYR A 61 3.45 5.69 -5.19
CA TYR A 61 3.29 5.66 -6.64
C TYR A 61 2.19 6.62 -7.08
N VAL A 62 2.51 7.48 -8.05
CA VAL A 62 1.61 8.49 -8.60
C VAL A 62 1.51 8.29 -10.10
N TYR A 63 0.29 8.20 -10.62
CA TYR A 63 0.01 7.97 -12.03
C TYR A 63 -1.22 8.76 -12.47
N ALA A 64 -1.36 9.00 -13.78
CA ALA A 64 -2.50 9.68 -14.35
C ALA A 64 -3.42 8.67 -15.05
N HIS A 65 -4.72 8.70 -14.74
CA HIS A 65 -5.71 7.88 -15.39
C HIS A 65 -6.91 8.74 -15.77
N ALA A 66 -7.28 8.75 -17.06
CA ALA A 66 -8.37 9.57 -17.61
C ALA A 66 -8.26 11.06 -17.21
N GLY A 67 -7.03 11.61 -17.18
CA GLY A 67 -6.78 13.01 -16.83
C GLY A 67 -6.81 13.31 -15.32
N VAL A 68 -7.02 12.30 -14.46
CA VAL A 68 -7.01 12.44 -13.00
C VAL A 68 -5.71 11.87 -12.44
N ILE A 69 -5.03 12.64 -11.61
CA ILE A 69 -3.85 12.17 -10.86
C ILE A 69 -4.32 11.29 -9.72
N LYS A 70 -3.77 10.08 -9.66
CA LYS A 70 -4.05 9.06 -8.65
C LYS A 70 -2.79 8.72 -7.89
N ARG A 71 -2.98 8.27 -6.65
CA ARG A 71 -1.90 7.94 -5.72
C ARG A 71 -2.19 6.61 -5.06
N MET A 72 -1.17 5.77 -4.95
CA MET A 72 -1.19 4.58 -4.11
C MET A 72 0.08 4.53 -3.26
N ILE A 73 -0.02 3.92 -2.09
CA ILE A 73 1.08 3.84 -1.14
C ILE A 73 1.17 2.41 -0.63
N GLY A 74 2.35 1.79 -0.77
CA GLY A 74 2.62 0.42 -0.38
C GLY A 74 3.59 0.34 0.78
N PHE A 75 3.21 -0.39 1.81
CA PHE A 75 4.02 -0.66 2.99
C PHE A 75 4.29 -2.14 3.10
N ALA A 76 5.51 -2.51 3.47
CA ALA A 76 5.87 -3.88 3.81
C ALA A 76 7.07 -3.89 4.73
N HIS A 77 7.17 -4.93 5.55
CA HIS A 77 8.41 -5.19 6.27
C HIS A 77 9.44 -5.79 5.30
N PRO A 78 10.67 -5.25 5.21
CA PRO A 78 11.67 -5.68 4.23
C PRO A 78 12.00 -7.18 4.34
N ASP A 79 12.08 -7.72 5.56
CA ASP A 79 12.33 -9.16 5.77
C ASP A 79 11.21 -10.08 5.26
N LEU A 80 9.99 -9.58 5.05
CA LEU A 80 8.87 -10.37 4.56
C LEU A 80 8.83 -10.42 3.03
N LEU A 81 9.48 -9.49 2.32
CA LEU A 81 9.53 -9.47 0.85
C LEU A 81 10.09 -10.78 0.29
N ARG A 82 11.03 -11.41 0.99
CA ARG A 82 11.63 -12.70 0.61
C ARG A 82 10.59 -13.80 0.37
N LEU A 83 9.45 -13.77 1.07
CA LEU A 83 8.41 -14.80 0.95
C LEU A 83 7.69 -14.73 -0.39
N LEU A 84 7.56 -13.54 -0.98
CA LEU A 84 7.02 -13.36 -2.34
C LEU A 84 8.00 -13.79 -3.43
N LYS A 85 9.30 -13.81 -3.10
CA LYS A 85 10.39 -14.19 -4.02
C LYS A 85 10.61 -15.71 -4.06
N TYR A 86 9.95 -16.48 -3.20
CA TYR A 86 10.02 -17.93 -3.28
C TYR A 86 9.28 -18.44 -4.53
N PRO A 87 9.96 -19.24 -5.38
CA PRO A 87 9.36 -19.71 -6.62
C PRO A 87 8.17 -20.61 -6.30
N LYS A 88 7.07 -20.42 -7.04
CA LYS A 88 5.84 -21.22 -6.92
C LYS A 88 5.21 -21.19 -5.52
N ASN A 89 5.46 -20.13 -4.75
CA ASN A 89 4.71 -19.88 -3.52
C ASN A 89 3.31 -19.35 -3.87
N PRO A 90 2.23 -19.73 -3.16
CA PRO A 90 0.91 -19.17 -3.44
C PRO A 90 0.84 -17.69 -3.05
N LEU A 91 0.10 -16.92 -3.85
CA LEU A 91 -0.13 -15.50 -3.64
C LEU A 91 -1.59 -15.26 -3.31
N PHE A 92 -1.86 -14.45 -2.30
CA PHE A 92 -3.22 -14.10 -1.91
C PHE A 92 -3.36 -12.58 -1.93
N VAL A 93 -4.46 -12.08 -2.50
CA VAL A 93 -4.77 -10.65 -2.54
C VAL A 93 -6.16 -10.43 -1.97
N ASP A 94 -6.21 -9.91 -0.75
CA ASP A 94 -7.44 -9.53 -0.05
C ASP A 94 -7.65 -8.02 -0.08
N CYS A 95 -8.89 -7.58 -0.12
CA CYS A 95 -9.21 -6.22 -0.52
C CYS A 95 -10.33 -5.66 0.39
N THR A 96 -9.95 -4.93 1.45
CA THR A 96 -10.88 -4.49 2.51
C THR A 96 -11.21 -2.99 2.48
N PHE A 97 -12.48 -2.65 2.72
CA PHE A 97 -13.01 -1.28 2.61
C PHE A 97 -13.16 -0.54 3.94
N LYS A 98 -13.60 -1.24 5.00
CA LYS A 98 -14.15 -0.61 6.22
C LYS A 98 -13.13 0.19 7.04
N VAL A 99 -11.85 -0.03 6.79
CA VAL A 99 -10.72 0.53 7.56
C VAL A 99 -9.78 1.38 6.72
N CYS A 100 -10.15 1.68 5.47
CA CYS A 100 -9.29 2.47 4.59
C CYS A 100 -9.33 3.97 4.98
N PRO A 101 -8.19 4.61 5.27
CA PRO A 101 -8.13 6.04 5.54
C PRO A 101 -8.46 6.83 4.26
N LYS A 102 -9.28 7.88 4.40
CA LYS A 102 -9.48 8.85 3.30
C LYS A 102 -8.14 9.46 2.92
N PRO A 103 -7.91 9.78 1.63
CA PRO A 103 -8.82 9.74 0.48
C PRO A 103 -8.81 8.41 -0.27
N PHE A 104 -8.13 7.38 0.24
CA PHE A 104 -8.07 6.08 -0.41
C PHE A 104 -9.42 5.35 -0.30
N ALA A 105 -9.73 4.56 -1.32
CA ALA A 105 -11.01 3.86 -1.41
C ALA A 105 -10.95 2.45 -0.80
N GLN A 106 -9.75 1.85 -0.76
CA GLN A 106 -9.56 0.45 -0.38
C GLN A 106 -8.15 0.19 0.12
N LEU A 107 -8.03 -0.71 1.10
CA LEU A 107 -6.76 -1.29 1.52
C LEU A 107 -6.65 -2.69 0.91
N ALA A 108 -5.66 -2.89 0.06
CA ALA A 108 -5.30 -4.21 -0.44
C ALA A 108 -4.19 -4.81 0.43
N VAL A 109 -4.31 -6.08 0.76
CA VAL A 109 -3.33 -6.86 1.51
C VAL A 109 -2.83 -7.98 0.63
N VAL A 110 -1.52 -7.98 0.35
CA VAL A 110 -0.88 -9.07 -0.38
C VAL A 110 -0.22 -10.01 0.62
N MET A 111 -0.58 -11.27 0.56
CA MET A 111 -0.14 -12.29 1.51
C MET A 111 0.53 -13.44 0.78
N SER A 112 1.41 -14.15 1.48
CA SER A 112 2.00 -15.40 1.00
C SER A 112 2.22 -16.38 2.13
N TYR A 113 2.49 -17.64 1.78
CA TYR A 113 2.70 -18.72 2.73
C TYR A 113 4.17 -18.77 3.17
N ASP A 114 4.44 -18.85 4.47
CA ASP A 114 5.76 -19.16 4.98
C ASP A 114 5.86 -20.68 5.24
N PRO A 115 6.60 -21.44 4.41
CA PRO A 115 6.72 -22.88 4.58
C PRO A 115 7.52 -23.28 5.82
N ALA A 116 8.33 -22.39 6.40
CA ALA A 116 9.10 -22.71 7.60
C ALA A 116 8.23 -22.76 8.86
N PHE A 117 7.16 -21.96 8.89
CA PHE A 117 6.27 -21.82 10.04
C PHE A 117 4.82 -22.25 9.75
N GLU A 118 4.56 -22.73 8.54
CA GLU A 118 3.27 -23.23 8.06
C GLU A 118 2.10 -22.25 8.25
N LEU A 119 2.34 -20.97 7.97
CA LEU A 119 1.35 -19.91 8.18
C LEU A 119 1.32 -18.91 7.02
N TYR A 120 0.18 -18.23 6.86
CA TYR A 120 0.01 -17.18 5.87
C TYR A 120 0.31 -15.83 6.50
N LEU A 121 1.21 -15.06 5.88
CA LEU A 121 1.62 -13.75 6.37
C LEU A 121 1.16 -12.64 5.43
N PRO A 122 0.58 -11.55 5.95
CA PRO A 122 0.44 -10.31 5.20
C PRO A 122 1.80 -9.67 5.02
N ILE A 123 2.15 -9.41 3.77
CA ILE A 123 3.46 -8.91 3.36
C ILE A 123 3.33 -7.43 2.98
N PHE A 124 2.45 -7.13 2.01
CA PHE A 124 2.14 -5.75 1.65
C PHE A 124 0.80 -5.30 2.19
N TYR A 125 0.76 -4.03 2.59
CA TYR A 125 -0.44 -3.24 2.83
C TYR A 125 -0.43 -2.07 1.85
N VAL A 126 -1.38 -2.03 0.94
CA VAL A 126 -1.41 -1.04 -0.14
C VAL A 126 -2.69 -0.24 -0.10
N LEU A 127 -2.56 1.07 0.06
CA LEU A 127 -3.65 2.03 -0.01
C LEU A 127 -3.95 2.35 -1.47
N LEU A 128 -5.16 2.02 -1.92
CA LEU A 128 -5.59 2.17 -3.31
C LEU A 128 -6.52 3.38 -3.49
N PRO A 129 -6.34 4.16 -4.57
CA PRO A 129 -7.16 5.33 -4.85
C PRO A 129 -8.58 4.96 -5.29
N ASP A 130 -8.77 3.80 -5.93
CA ASP A 130 -10.04 3.32 -6.47
C ASP A 130 -9.96 1.80 -6.77
N LYS A 131 -10.95 1.28 -7.50
CA LYS A 131 -11.15 -0.16 -7.78
C LYS A 131 -11.10 -0.50 -9.28
N TYR A 132 -10.45 0.34 -10.08
CA TYR A 132 -10.33 0.04 -11.51
C TYR A 132 -9.27 -1.02 -11.75
N GLN A 133 -9.41 -1.77 -12.85
CA GLN A 133 -8.42 -2.76 -13.27
C GLN A 133 -7.00 -2.19 -13.35
N ASP A 134 -6.85 -0.97 -13.88
CA ASP A 134 -5.56 -0.27 -14.00
C ASP A 134 -4.89 -0.03 -12.63
N THR A 135 -5.71 0.26 -11.62
CA THR A 135 -5.24 0.43 -10.23
C THR A 135 -4.74 -0.88 -9.65
N TYR A 136 -5.43 -1.99 -9.90
CA TYR A 136 -4.96 -3.31 -9.48
C TYR A 136 -3.73 -3.78 -10.26
N TRP A 137 -3.64 -3.42 -11.55
CA TRP A 137 -2.46 -3.69 -12.36
C TRP A 137 -1.23 -2.99 -11.77
N HIS A 138 -1.33 -1.69 -11.48
CA HIS A 138 -0.26 -0.93 -10.83
C HIS A 138 0.08 -1.44 -9.42
N LEU A 139 -0.90 -1.93 -8.65
CA LEU A 139 -0.62 -2.59 -7.38
C LEU A 139 0.28 -3.81 -7.57
N LEU A 140 -0.07 -4.72 -8.48
CA LEU A 140 0.69 -5.94 -8.69
C LEU A 140 2.07 -5.61 -9.27
N ASP A 141 2.14 -4.67 -10.21
CA ASP A 141 3.38 -4.21 -10.82
C ASP A 141 4.35 -3.64 -9.78
N ASN A 142 3.89 -2.74 -8.90
CA ASN A 142 4.72 -2.21 -7.82
C ASN A 142 5.19 -3.33 -6.87
N VAL A 143 4.33 -4.29 -6.51
CA VAL A 143 4.73 -5.44 -5.67
C VAL A 143 5.84 -6.26 -6.33
N ILE A 144 5.72 -6.52 -7.64
CA ILE A 144 6.72 -7.26 -8.42
C ILE A 144 8.04 -6.51 -8.48
N MET A 145 7.98 -5.19 -8.71
CA MET A 145 9.16 -4.32 -8.74
C MET A 145 9.90 -4.31 -7.40
N GLN A 146 9.19 -4.24 -6.27
CA GLN A 146 9.79 -4.30 -4.93
C GLN A 146 10.36 -5.69 -4.58
N CYS A 147 9.99 -6.72 -5.34
CA CYS A 147 10.48 -8.08 -5.17
C CYS A 147 11.51 -8.46 -6.26
N ASP A 148 12.19 -7.48 -6.86
CA ASP A 148 13.23 -7.67 -7.89
C ASP A 148 12.75 -8.44 -9.12
N LEU A 149 11.47 -8.31 -9.49
CA LEU A 149 10.82 -9.08 -10.55
C LEU A 149 10.74 -10.60 -10.30
N GLN A 150 10.91 -11.04 -9.04
CA GLN A 150 10.99 -12.48 -8.69
C GLN A 150 9.68 -13.06 -8.14
N VAL A 151 8.54 -12.40 -8.36
CA VAL A 151 7.23 -12.91 -7.92
C VAL A 151 6.72 -13.90 -8.95
N GLU A 152 6.88 -15.19 -8.67
CA GLU A 152 6.45 -16.29 -9.55
C GLU A 152 5.44 -17.20 -8.84
N PRO A 153 4.16 -16.80 -8.74
CA PRO A 153 3.19 -17.53 -7.96
C PRO A 153 2.81 -18.87 -8.61
N ARG A 154 2.47 -19.87 -7.79
CA ARG A 154 1.90 -21.13 -8.28
C ARG A 154 0.43 -20.98 -8.68
N TYR A 155 -0.31 -20.23 -7.88
CA TYR A 155 -1.68 -19.81 -8.11
C TYR A 155 -1.90 -18.50 -7.36
N VAL A 156 -2.89 -17.73 -7.78
CA VAL A 156 -3.27 -16.48 -7.13
C VAL A 156 -4.69 -16.60 -6.63
N THR A 157 -4.93 -16.47 -5.33
CA THR A 157 -6.29 -16.37 -4.79
C THR A 157 -6.58 -14.91 -4.51
N CYS A 158 -7.68 -14.39 -5.05
CA CYS A 158 -8.06 -13.00 -4.85
C CYS A 158 -9.57 -12.84 -4.72
N ASP A 159 -10.00 -11.66 -4.24
CA ASP A 159 -11.42 -11.30 -4.25
C ASP A 159 -12.02 -11.35 -5.67
N PHE A 160 -13.33 -11.58 -5.74
CA PHE A 160 -14.09 -11.74 -7.00
C PHE A 160 -14.27 -10.42 -7.79
N GLU A 161 -13.52 -9.37 -7.45
CA GLU A 161 -13.55 -8.12 -8.18
C GLU A 161 -13.00 -8.31 -9.60
N LEU A 162 -13.84 -8.08 -10.62
CA LEU A 162 -13.46 -8.31 -12.01
C LEU A 162 -12.21 -7.54 -12.43
N GLY A 163 -12.03 -6.31 -11.94
CA GLY A 163 -10.83 -5.52 -12.19
C GLY A 163 -9.57 -6.18 -11.67
N LEU A 164 -9.61 -6.74 -10.45
CA LEU A 164 -8.50 -7.45 -9.84
C LEU A 164 -8.20 -8.75 -10.58
N VAL A 165 -9.23 -9.55 -10.86
CA VAL A 165 -9.09 -10.80 -11.62
C VAL A 165 -8.43 -10.55 -12.98
N ASN A 166 -8.84 -9.49 -13.70
CA ASN A 166 -8.25 -9.15 -14.99
C ASN A 166 -6.79 -8.68 -14.85
N ALA A 167 -6.48 -7.88 -13.83
CA ALA A 167 -5.11 -7.44 -13.56
C ALA A 167 -4.19 -8.64 -13.26
N VAL A 168 -4.64 -9.59 -12.43
CA VAL A 168 -3.91 -10.83 -12.13
C VAL A 168 -3.65 -11.63 -13.41
N ARG A 169 -4.65 -11.80 -14.29
CA ARG A 169 -4.48 -12.50 -15.57
C ARG A 169 -3.47 -11.84 -16.50
N GLN A 170 -3.38 -10.51 -16.48
CA GLN A 170 -2.41 -9.77 -17.27
C GLN A 170 -0.99 -9.90 -16.71
N GLN A 171 -0.84 -9.77 -15.38
CA GLN A 171 0.47 -9.76 -14.75
C GLN A 171 1.08 -11.16 -14.60
N PHE A 172 0.25 -12.18 -14.42
CA PHE A 172 0.66 -13.57 -14.21
C PHE A 172 0.01 -14.48 -15.26
N ALA A 173 0.36 -14.28 -16.52
CA ALA A 173 -0.20 -15.04 -17.64
C ALA A 173 -0.03 -16.56 -17.45
N GLY A 174 -1.13 -17.30 -17.55
CA GLY A 174 -1.15 -18.76 -17.41
C GLY A 174 -1.12 -19.29 -15.97
N VAL A 175 -1.06 -18.41 -14.96
CA VAL A 175 -1.17 -18.80 -13.55
C VAL A 175 -2.66 -19.00 -13.18
N PRO A 176 -3.04 -20.11 -12.53
CA PRO A 176 -4.40 -20.34 -12.05
C PRO A 176 -4.86 -19.27 -11.04
N ILE A 177 -6.14 -18.92 -11.11
CA ILE A 177 -6.87 -18.07 -10.15
C ILE A 177 -7.96 -18.90 -9.48
#